data_AF-A0A1F1KGW9-F1
#
_entry.id   AF-A0A1F1KGW9-F1
#
_cell.length_a   1.000
_cell.length_b   1.000
_cell.length_c   1.000
_cell.angle_alpha   90.00
_cell.angle_beta   90.00
_cell.angle_gamma   90.00
#
_symmetry.space_group_name_H-M   'P 1'
#
loop_
_entity.id
_entity.type
_entity.pdbx_description
1 polymer ?
#
loop_
_entity_poly.entity_id
_entity_poly.type
_entity_poly.pdbx_seq_one_letter_code
_entity_poly.pdbx_strand_id
1 'polypeptide(L)'
;MPTTRPRHLVTESDELGQALDHAARRWPDLSRGQLVARLAVEGGRRLAVDEGVEAERRRRLLEVAGGHLAGVGDSSRLRTQRDAEWPE
;
A
#
# COMPACT_ATOMS: atom_id res chain seq x y z
N MET A 1 30.01 1.69 -20.80
CA MET A 1 29.00 2.71 -20.42
C MET A 1 28.44 2.36 -19.05
N PRO A 2 28.61 3.21 -18.03
CA PRO A 2 27.94 3.00 -16.74
C PRO A 2 26.48 3.44 -16.89
N THR A 3 25.53 2.54 -16.65
CA THR A 3 24.12 2.88 -16.53
C THR A 3 23.87 3.49 -15.15
N THR A 4 23.09 4.58 -15.04
CA THR A 4 22.77 5.24 -13.76
C THR A 4 21.97 4.33 -12.80
N ARG A 5 21.31 3.29 -13.33
CA ARG A 5 20.54 2.33 -12.52
C ARG A 5 21.34 1.06 -12.25
N PRO A 6 21.18 0.46 -11.05
CA PRO A 6 21.80 -0.81 -10.73
C PRO A 6 21.29 -1.90 -11.67
N ARG A 7 22.16 -2.88 -11.96
CA ARG A 7 21.77 -4.10 -12.66
C ARG A 7 21.25 -5.09 -11.62
N HIS A 8 20.06 -5.65 -11.87
CA HIS A 8 19.52 -6.74 -11.08
C HIS A 8 19.79 -8.06 -11.80
N LEU A 9 20.58 -8.93 -11.19
CA LEU A 9 20.78 -10.29 -11.67
C LEU A 9 19.70 -11.17 -11.05
N VAL A 10 19.01 -11.93 -11.88
CA VAL A 10 17.93 -12.84 -11.47
C VAL A 10 18.28 -14.23 -11.97
N THR A 11 18.34 -15.19 -11.05
CA THR A 11 18.44 -16.60 -11.38
C THR A 11 17.04 -17.16 -11.54
N GLU A 12 16.79 -17.89 -12.62
CA GLU A 12 15.50 -18.50 -12.87
C GLU A 12 15.29 -19.71 -11.94
N SER A 13 14.26 -19.64 -11.09
CA SER A 13 13.72 -20.80 -10.37
C SER A 13 12.61 -21.46 -11.18
N ASP A 14 12.17 -22.65 -10.80
CA ASP A 14 11.08 -23.36 -11.46
C ASP A 14 9.78 -22.53 -11.44
N GLU A 15 9.47 -21.85 -10.34
CA GLU A 15 8.29 -20.99 -10.21
C GLU A 15 8.39 -19.76 -11.11
N LEU A 16 9.56 -19.12 -11.17
CA LEU A 16 9.79 -18.00 -12.09
C LEU A 16 9.68 -18.49 -13.53
N GLY A 17 10.18 -19.68 -13.82
CA GLY A 17 10.08 -20.33 -15.12
C GLY A 17 8.65 -20.45 -15.61
N GLN A 18 7.79 -21.03 -14.78
CA GLN A 18 6.35 -21.19 -15.05
C GLN A 18 5.63 -19.85 -15.22
N ALA A 19 5.94 -18.87 -14.38
CA ALA A 19 5.37 -17.54 -14.46
C ALA A 19 5.73 -16.83 -15.78
N LEU A 20 6.98 -16.98 -16.23
CA LEU A 20 7.43 -16.44 -17.51
C LEU A 20 6.78 -17.15 -18.70
N ASP A 21 6.55 -18.46 -18.62
CA ASP A 21 5.82 -19.18 -19.68
C ASP A 21 4.37 -18.72 -19.78
N HIS A 22 3.75 -18.41 -18.65
CA HIS A 22 2.42 -17.82 -18.62
C HIS A 22 2.42 -16.40 -19.21
N ALA A 23 3.43 -15.61 -18.88
CA ALA A 23 3.60 -14.27 -19.41
C ALA A 23 3.87 -14.28 -20.93
N ALA A 24 4.64 -15.25 -21.43
CA ALA A 24 4.94 -15.41 -22.86
C ALA A 24 3.68 -15.68 -23.69
N ARG A 25 2.68 -16.39 -23.14
CA ARG A 25 1.38 -16.54 -23.83
C ARG A 25 0.67 -15.21 -24.02
N ARG A 26 0.86 -14.25 -23.11
CA ARG A 26 0.26 -12.92 -23.20
C ARG A 26 1.11 -11.93 -24.00
N TRP A 27 2.42 -12.11 -24.01
CA TRP A 27 3.38 -11.26 -24.70
C TRP A 27 4.40 -12.13 -25.46
N PRO A 28 4.01 -12.73 -26.60
CA PRO A 28 4.83 -13.69 -27.31
C PRO A 28 6.10 -13.09 -27.91
N ASP A 29 6.11 -11.78 -28.18
CA ASP A 29 7.23 -11.08 -28.82
C ASP A 29 8.33 -10.63 -27.85
N LEU A 30 8.18 -10.90 -26.55
CA LEU A 30 9.13 -10.48 -25.52
C LEU A 30 10.05 -11.63 -25.12
N SER A 31 11.35 -11.34 -25.03
CA SER A 31 12.32 -12.26 -24.42
C SER A 31 12.06 -12.44 -22.93
N ARG A 32 12.55 -13.55 -22.35
CA ARG A 32 12.39 -13.84 -20.92
C ARG A 32 12.87 -12.70 -20.02
N GLY A 33 14.02 -12.08 -20.32
CA GLY A 33 14.51 -10.93 -19.56
C GLY A 33 13.60 -9.71 -19.63
N GLN A 34 12.96 -9.45 -20.79
CA GLN A 34 11.97 -8.39 -20.93
C GLN A 34 10.68 -8.71 -20.17
N LEU A 35 10.28 -9.98 -20.12
CA LEU A 35 9.14 -10.44 -19.33
C LEU A 35 9.38 -10.26 -17.83
N VAL A 36 10.58 -10.56 -17.32
CA VAL A 36 10.96 -10.29 -15.91
C VAL A 36 10.76 -8.81 -15.58
N ALA A 37 11.30 -7.91 -16.41
CA ALA A 37 11.16 -6.47 -16.19
C ALA A 37 9.69 -6.02 -16.25
N ARG A 38 8.92 -6.53 -17.22
CA ARG A 38 7.51 -6.20 -17.38
C ARG A 38 6.66 -6.67 -16.20
N LEU A 39 6.86 -7.89 -15.74
CA LEU A 39 6.16 -8.46 -14.60
C LEU A 39 6.50 -7.72 -13.30
N ALA A 40 7.77 -7.34 -13.10
CA ALA A 40 8.16 -6.54 -11.93
C ALA A 40 7.45 -5.18 -11.88
N VAL A 41 7.35 -4.50 -13.02
CA VAL A 41 6.61 -3.22 -13.13
C VAL A 41 5.12 -3.42 -12.90
N GLU A 42 4.53 -4.47 -13.47
CA GLU A 42 3.11 -4.77 -13.31
C GLU A 42 2.76 -5.14 -11.86
N GLY A 43 3.62 -5.94 -11.20
CA GLY A 43 3.51 -6.26 -9.78
C GLY A 43 3.60 -5.02 -8.90
N GLY A 44 4.55 -4.13 -9.17
CA GLY A 44 4.67 -2.86 -8.44
C GLY A 44 3.44 -1.97 -8.56
N ARG A 45 2.80 -1.92 -9.73
CA ARG A 45 1.53 -1.18 -9.91
C ARG A 45 0.40 -1.76 -9.08
N ARG A 46 0.29 -3.09 -9.02
CA ARG A 46 -0.75 -3.75 -8.21
C ARG A 46 -0.54 -3.51 -6.72
N LEU A 47 0.70 -3.64 -6.25
CA LEU A 47 1.05 -3.34 -4.85
C LEU A 47 0.70 -1.90 -4.47
N ALA A 48 0.99 -0.92 -5.33
CA ALA A 48 0.63 0.47 -5.09
C ALA A 48 -0.89 0.71 -5.02
N VAL A 49 -1.67 -0.03 -5.84
CA VAL A 49 -3.14 0.02 -5.77
C VAL A 49 -3.64 -0.58 -4.46
N ASP A 50 -3.12 -1.74 -4.07
CA ASP A 50 -3.51 -2.42 -2.83
C ASP A 50 -3.21 -1.56 -1.59
N GLU A 51 -2.03 -0.92 -1.55
CA GLU A 51 -1.69 0.05 -0.51
C GLU A 51 -2.68 1.23 -0.45
N GLY A 52 -3.09 1.74 -1.61
CA GLY A 52 -4.09 2.81 -1.70
C GLY A 52 -5.47 2.36 -1.17
N VAL A 53 -5.88 1.13 -1.51
CA VAL A 53 -7.13 0.54 -1.03
C VAL A 53 -7.10 0.34 0.49
N GLU A 54 -6.01 -0.19 1.05
CA GLU A 54 -5.87 -0.37 2.49
C GLU A 54 -5.80 0.97 3.24
N ALA A 55 -5.12 1.97 2.68
CA ALA A 55 -5.09 3.31 3.25
C ALA A 55 -6.49 3.94 3.32
N GLU A 56 -7.29 3.79 2.26
CA GLU A 56 -8.67 4.26 2.20
C GLU A 56 -9.58 3.48 3.16
N ARG A 57 -9.43 2.16 3.23
CA ARG A 57 -10.14 1.31 4.20
C ARG A 57 -9.86 1.77 5.64
N ARG A 58 -8.58 2.03 5.97
CA ARG A 58 -8.19 2.56 7.28
C ARG A 58 -8.79 3.94 7.55
N ARG A 59 -8.80 4.84 6.56
CA ARG A 59 -9.42 6.17 6.68
C ARG A 59 -10.91 6.06 7.03
N ARG A 60 -11.66 5.23 6.31
CA ARG A 60 -13.09 5.01 6.57
C ARG A 60 -13.36 4.44 7.97
N LEU A 61 -12.55 3.49 8.42
CA LEU A 61 -12.66 2.95 9.78
C LEU A 61 -12.45 4.03 10.84
N LEU A 62 -11.46 4.91 10.64
CA LEU A 62 -11.21 6.03 11.54
C LEU A 62 -12.32 7.09 11.50
N GLU A 63 -12.90 7.37 10.33
CA GLU A 63 -14.05 8.29 10.21
C GLU A 63 -15.29 7.74 10.94
N VAL A 64 -15.60 6.45 10.78
CA VAL A 64 -16.71 5.79 11.48
C VAL A 64 -16.48 5.78 12.99
N ALA A 65 -15.27 5.39 13.44
CA ALA A 65 -14.92 5.41 14.86
C ALA A 65 -14.93 6.83 15.44
N GLY A 66 -14.41 7.81 14.70
CA GLY A 66 -14.41 9.22 15.07
C GLY A 66 -15.82 9.78 15.20
N GLY A 67 -16.75 9.39 14.32
CA GLY A 67 -18.17 9.75 14.41
C GLY A 67 -18.84 9.22 15.67
N HIS A 68 -18.48 8.02 16.12
CA HIS A 68 -18.99 7.45 17.39
C HIS A 68 -18.39 8.10 18.63
N LEU A 69 -17.16 8.61 18.55
CA LEU A 69 -16.45 9.26 19.65
C LEU A 69 -16.65 10.79 19.69
N ALA A 70 -17.23 11.39 18.64
CA ALA A 70 -17.42 12.84 18.51
C ALA A 70 -18.26 13.48 19.63
N GLY A 71 -19.02 12.67 20.39
CA GLY A 71 -19.79 13.13 21.56
C GLY A 71 -19.24 12.68 22.91
N VAL A 72 -18.18 11.86 22.95
CA VAL A 72 -17.73 11.17 24.18
C VAL A 72 -16.81 12.03 25.05
N GLY A 73 -16.35 13.17 24.55
CA GLY A 73 -15.51 14.06 25.35
C GLY A 73 -15.40 15.44 24.75
N ASP A 74 -16.42 16.28 24.96
CA ASP A 74 -16.20 17.71 24.84
C ASP A 74 -15.25 18.14 25.97
N SER A 75 -13.96 18.16 25.63
CA SER A 75 -12.90 18.55 26.56
C SER A 75 -13.06 19.97 27.09
N SER A 76 -13.85 20.83 26.43
CA SER A 76 -14.14 22.17 26.92
C SER A 76 -15.16 22.11 28.07
N ARG A 77 -16.22 21.32 27.92
CA ARG A 77 -17.21 21.05 28.97
C ARG A 77 -16.59 20.42 30.22
N LEU A 78 -15.70 19.43 30.04
CA LEU A 78 -15.00 18.80 31.17
C LEU A 78 -14.07 19.77 31.89
N ARG A 79 -13.41 20.70 31.16
CA ARG A 79 -12.58 21.76 31.75
C ARG A 79 -13.42 22.74 32.57
N THR A 80 -14.54 23.21 32.02
CA THR A 80 -15.47 24.09 32.75
C THR A 80 -16.01 23.43 34.02
N GLN A 81 -16.34 22.14 33.98
CA GLN A 81 -16.81 21.43 35.16
C GLN A 81 -15.71 21.27 36.23
N ARG A 82 -14.48 20.93 35.82
CA ARG A 82 -13.32 20.90 36.73
C ARG A 82 -13.10 22.24 37.42
N ASP A 83 -13.09 23.33 36.64
CA ASP A 83 -12.81 24.68 37.16
C ASP A 83 -13.93 25.19 38.07
N ALA A 84 -15.15 24.64 37.95
CA ALA A 84 -16.29 24.96 38.81
C ALA A 84 -16.35 24.10 40.09
N GLU A 85 -15.94 22.83 40.04
CA GLU A 85 -15.95 21.93 41.21
C GLU A 85 -14.75 22.16 42.15
N TRP A 86 -13.63 22.63 41.63
CA TRP A 86 -12.45 23.02 42.42
C TRP A 86 -11.97 24.42 42.04
N PRO A 87 -12.67 25.48 42.46
CA PRO A 87 -12.07 26.79 42.54
C PRO A 87 -10.98 26.75 43.62
N GLU A 88 -9.81 27.27 43.29
CA GLU A 88 -8.61 27.33 44.13
C GLU A 88 -8.82 27.70 45.61
#